data_AF-A0A6J0U197-F1
#
_entry.id   AF-A0A6J0U197-F1
#
_cell.length_a   1.000
_cell.length_b   1.000
_cell.length_c   1.000
_cell.angle_alpha   90.00
_cell.angle_beta   90.00
_cell.angle_gamma   90.00
#
_symmetry.space_group_name_H-M   'P 1'
#
loop_
_entity.id
_entity.type
_entity.pdbx_description
1 polymer ?
#
loop_
_entity_poly.entity_id
_entity_poly.type
_entity_poly.pdbx_seq_one_letter_code
_entity_poly.pdbx_strand_id
1 'polypeptide(L)'
;MAQEVIEEEPSGSFSITILHQAMITVTCMTPLKPPLDSEVRSELVSKSVKKVFSLPSLKVTKLKAGMPMHPIQTQDFYHQTVVACHNMLTGLLSEAPNLESLQDILIHTNIWIDSPKNYERERAIRGTSHLLKFASEHLEFDVSESLR
;
A
#
# COMPACT_ATOMS: atom_id res chain seq x y z
N MET A 1 5.05 31.07 -12.34
CA MET A 1 4.09 30.29 -13.14
C MET A 1 3.54 29.20 -12.25
N ALA A 2 2.29 29.34 -11.83
CA ALA A 2 1.60 28.41 -10.96
C ALA A 2 0.47 27.79 -11.77
N GLN A 3 0.59 26.51 -12.13
CA GLN A 3 -0.58 25.70 -12.48
C GLN A 3 -0.22 24.23 -12.45
N GLU A 4 -0.74 23.53 -11.44
CA GLU A 4 -1.29 22.18 -11.57
C GLU A 4 -2.13 21.94 -10.30
N VAL A 5 -3.31 22.55 -10.30
CA VAL A 5 -4.39 22.14 -9.41
C VAL A 5 -5.06 20.98 -10.15
N ILE A 6 -4.65 19.76 -9.81
CA ILE A 6 -5.39 18.57 -10.20
C ILE A 6 -6.63 18.55 -9.30
N GLU A 7 -7.74 19.10 -9.79
CA GLU A 7 -9.07 18.75 -9.31
C GLU A 7 -9.39 17.35 -9.84
N GLU A 8 -9.05 16.33 -9.06
CA GLU A 8 -9.68 15.02 -9.22
C GLU A 8 -10.98 15.03 -8.42
N GLU A 9 -12.06 14.72 -9.14
CA GLU A 9 -13.47 14.80 -8.74
C GLU A 9 -13.78 13.96 -7.48
N PRO A 10 -14.68 14.41 -6.58
CA PRO A 10 -15.00 13.72 -5.33
C PRO A 10 -15.99 12.56 -5.52
N SER A 11 -15.87 11.77 -6.59
CA SER A 11 -16.62 10.52 -6.76
C SER A 11 -15.98 9.33 -5.98
N GLY A 12 -14.86 9.58 -5.28
CA GLY A 12 -13.98 8.56 -4.70
C GLY A 12 -14.33 7.98 -3.32
N SER A 13 -15.27 8.56 -2.54
CA SER A 13 -15.46 8.14 -1.13
C SER A 13 -15.99 6.71 -0.98
N PHE A 14 -16.91 6.28 -1.84
CA PHE A 14 -17.43 4.90 -1.81
C PHE A 14 -16.37 3.90 -2.29
N SER A 15 -15.58 4.30 -3.30
CA SER A 15 -14.50 3.46 -3.85
C SER A 15 -13.37 3.24 -2.86
N ILE A 16 -12.99 4.26 -2.08
CA ILE A 16 -11.95 4.10 -1.06
C ILE A 16 -12.39 3.24 0.12
N THR A 17 -13.68 3.27 0.51
CA THR A 17 -14.19 2.39 1.56
C THR A 17 -14.15 0.93 1.13
N ILE A 18 -14.55 0.63 -0.11
CA ILE A 18 -14.43 -0.72 -0.67
C ILE A 18 -12.96 -1.15 -0.72
N LEU A 19 -12.07 -0.27 -1.18
CA LEU A 19 -10.65 -0.55 -1.24
C LEU A 19 -10.07 -0.85 0.15
N HIS A 20 -10.41 -0.03 1.15
CA HIS A 20 -10.01 -0.24 2.54
C HIS A 20 -10.48 -1.60 3.04
N GLN A 21 -11.76 -1.93 2.87
CA GLN A 21 -12.32 -3.19 3.33
C GLN A 21 -11.67 -4.38 2.61
N ALA A 22 -11.36 -4.25 1.32
CA ALA A 22 -10.64 -5.28 0.58
C ALA A 22 -9.25 -5.55 1.19
N MET A 23 -8.48 -4.49 1.52
CA MET A 23 -7.16 -4.66 2.16
C MET A 23 -7.27 -5.36 3.52
N ILE A 24 -8.27 -4.97 4.34
CA ILE A 24 -8.52 -5.59 5.64
C ILE A 24 -8.91 -7.06 5.48
N THR A 25 -9.84 -7.37 4.58
CA THR A 25 -10.29 -8.73 4.31
C THR A 25 -9.13 -9.62 3.88
N VAL A 26 -8.30 -9.16 2.93
CA VAL A 26 -7.10 -9.91 2.51
C VAL A 26 -6.19 -10.14 3.71
N THR A 27 -5.89 -9.12 4.50
CA THR A 27 -5.05 -9.24 5.70
C THR A 27 -5.59 -10.31 6.65
N CYS A 28 -6.90 -10.31 6.93
CA CYS A 28 -7.54 -11.32 7.79
C CYS A 28 -7.51 -12.74 7.22
N MET A 29 -7.35 -12.90 5.91
CA MET A 29 -7.26 -14.20 5.25
C MET A 29 -5.85 -14.79 5.23
N THR A 30 -4.81 -13.97 5.39
CA THR A 30 -3.40 -14.42 5.35
C THR A 30 -3.04 -15.56 6.32
N PRO A 31 -3.66 -15.70 7.53
CA PRO A 31 -3.35 -16.84 8.41
C PRO A 31 -3.96 -18.17 7.95
N LEU A 32 -4.87 -18.15 6.98
CA LEU A 32 -5.60 -19.34 6.52
C LEU A 32 -4.70 -20.23 5.65
N LYS A 33 -5.01 -21.53 5.61
CA LYS A 33 -4.31 -22.51 4.77
C LYS A 33 -5.25 -23.10 3.72
N PRO A 34 -4.76 -23.44 2.51
CA PRO A 34 -3.39 -23.23 2.03
C PRO A 34 -3.07 -21.74 1.77
N PRO A 35 -1.78 -21.34 1.71
CA PRO A 35 -1.37 -20.00 1.28
C PRO A 35 -1.90 -19.66 -0.12
N LEU A 36 -1.93 -18.38 -0.45
CA LEU A 36 -2.21 -17.93 -1.81
C LEU A 36 -1.13 -18.46 -2.78
N ASP A 37 -1.58 -18.84 -3.97
CA ASP A 37 -0.70 -19.10 -5.09
C ASP A 37 0.16 -17.86 -5.41
N SER A 38 1.40 -18.06 -5.83
CA SER A 38 2.34 -16.94 -6.02
C SER A 38 1.89 -15.97 -7.11
N GLU A 39 1.31 -16.47 -8.20
CA GLU A 39 0.81 -15.63 -9.28
C GLU A 39 -0.38 -14.79 -8.81
N VAL A 40 -1.31 -15.40 -8.07
CA VAL A 40 -2.47 -14.72 -7.48
C VAL A 40 -2.03 -13.66 -6.46
N ARG A 41 -1.06 -13.98 -5.60
CA ARG A 41 -0.49 -13.03 -4.63
C ARG A 41 0.17 -11.85 -5.36
N SER A 42 0.98 -12.14 -6.37
CA SER A 42 1.66 -11.12 -7.18
C SER A 42 0.67 -10.17 -7.86
N GLU A 43 -0.38 -10.70 -8.47
CA GLU A 43 -1.44 -9.90 -9.09
C GLU A 43 -2.20 -9.04 -8.06
N LEU A 44 -2.54 -9.64 -6.91
CA LEU A 44 -3.22 -8.95 -5.81
C LEU A 44 -2.39 -7.78 -5.27
N VAL A 45 -1.10 -8.01 -5.05
CA VAL A 45 -0.16 -6.97 -4.61
C VAL A 45 -0.13 -5.86 -5.65
N SER A 46 0.12 -6.18 -6.92
CA SER A 46 0.21 -5.21 -8.02
C SER A 46 -1.03 -4.31 -8.11
N LYS A 47 -2.23 -4.91 -8.11
CA LYS A 47 -3.49 -4.17 -8.18
C LYS A 47 -3.71 -3.30 -6.94
N SER A 48 -3.41 -3.83 -5.75
CA SER A 48 -3.62 -3.14 -4.49
C SER A 48 -2.71 -1.93 -4.34
N VAL A 49 -1.40 -2.11 -4.54
CA VAL A 49 -0.45 -0.99 -4.47
C VAL A 49 -0.76 0.05 -5.53
N LYS A 50 -1.14 -0.36 -6.75
CA LYS A 50 -1.58 0.58 -7.78
C LYS A 50 -2.75 1.44 -7.34
N LYS A 51 -3.79 0.81 -6.78
CA LYS A 51 -5.00 1.53 -6.33
C LYS A 51 -4.69 2.45 -5.16
N VAL A 52 -3.89 2.02 -4.19
CA VAL A 52 -3.62 2.77 -2.97
C VAL A 52 -2.58 3.87 -3.19
N PHE A 53 -1.49 3.59 -3.91
CA PHE A 53 -0.43 4.56 -4.11
C PHE A 53 -0.87 5.71 -5.02
N SER A 54 -1.75 5.45 -5.99
CA SER A 54 -2.30 6.49 -6.89
C SER A 54 -3.40 7.36 -6.27
N LEU A 55 -3.90 7.05 -5.06
CA LEU A 55 -4.96 7.85 -4.41
C LEU A 55 -4.56 9.33 -4.34
N PRO A 56 -5.45 10.30 -4.60
CA PRO A 56 -5.09 11.70 -4.48
C PRO A 56 -4.59 12.02 -3.05
N SER A 57 -3.56 12.86 -2.95
CA SER A 57 -3.17 13.42 -1.66
C SER A 57 -4.17 14.52 -1.32
N LEU A 58 -4.98 14.30 -0.27
CA LEU A 58 -5.78 15.37 0.33
C LEU A 58 -4.83 16.32 1.06
N LYS A 59 -4.08 17.14 0.31
CA LYS A 59 -3.53 18.36 0.87
C LYS A 59 -4.74 19.15 1.34
N VAL A 60 -4.70 19.65 2.57
CA VAL A 60 -5.77 20.43 3.20
C VAL A 60 -6.09 21.64 2.30
N THR A 61 -6.99 21.46 1.33
CA THR A 61 -7.56 22.54 0.56
C THR A 61 -8.54 23.20 1.53
N LYS A 62 -8.04 24.21 2.26
CA LYS A 62 -8.93 25.15 2.91
C LYS A 62 -9.89 25.67 1.85
N LEU A 63 -11.19 25.43 2.07
CA LEU A 63 -12.31 26.16 1.50
C LEU A 63 -12.46 26.02 -0.03
N LYS A 64 -13.25 25.04 -0.47
CA LYS A 64 -14.35 25.20 -1.45
C LYS A 64 -14.91 23.84 -1.86
N ALA A 65 -15.79 23.27 -1.05
CA ALA A 65 -16.81 22.35 -1.53
C ALA A 65 -17.90 22.27 -0.46
N GLY A 66 -19.13 22.65 -0.82
CA GLY A 66 -20.29 22.65 0.06
C GLY A 66 -20.83 21.26 0.36
N MET A 67 -19.96 20.32 0.77
CA MET A 67 -20.38 19.03 1.30
C MET A 67 -20.06 18.94 2.80
N PRO A 68 -20.99 18.46 3.65
CA PRO A 68 -20.84 18.45 5.10
C PRO A 68 -19.98 17.29 5.65
N MET A 69 -19.07 16.71 4.84
CA MET A 69 -18.07 15.78 5.36
C MET A 69 -16.88 16.57 5.85
N HIS A 70 -16.59 16.47 7.15
CA HIS A 70 -15.51 17.22 7.80
C HIS A 70 -14.16 16.83 7.13
N PRO A 71 -13.43 17.75 6.47
CA PRO A 71 -12.25 17.43 5.66
C PRO A 71 -11.18 16.61 6.38
N ILE A 72 -11.10 16.72 7.71
CA ILE A 72 -10.21 15.94 8.57
C ILE A 72 -10.56 14.45 8.54
N GLN A 73 -11.84 14.08 8.59
CA GLN A 73 -12.28 12.68 8.59
C GLN A 73 -11.93 11.98 7.28
N THR A 74 -12.04 12.69 6.16
CA THR A 74 -11.67 12.14 4.84
C THR A 74 -10.16 11.93 4.76
N GLN A 75 -9.34 12.89 5.20
CA GLN A 75 -7.88 12.74 5.21
C GLN A 75 -7.43 11.56 6.09
N ASP A 76 -8.03 11.42 7.27
CA ASP A 76 -7.76 10.30 8.18
C ASP A 76 -8.10 8.95 7.54
N PHE A 77 -9.19 8.88 6.77
CA PHE A 77 -9.59 7.63 6.12
C PHE A 77 -8.64 7.22 4.98
N TYR A 78 -8.13 8.18 4.20
CA TYR A 78 -7.11 7.89 3.18
C TYR A 78 -5.84 7.33 3.82
N HIS A 79 -5.40 7.94 4.92
CA HIS A 79 -4.26 7.44 5.67
C HIS A 79 -4.52 6.01 6.20
N GLN A 80 -5.70 5.76 6.76
CA GLN A 80 -6.08 4.42 7.21
C GLN A 80 -6.06 3.37 6.08
N THR A 81 -6.48 3.73 4.87
CA THR A 81 -6.40 2.83 3.70
C THR A 81 -4.94 2.54 3.31
N VAL A 82 -4.04 3.52 3.39
CA VAL A 82 -2.61 3.28 3.16
C VAL A 82 -2.04 2.34 4.22
N VAL A 83 -2.39 2.53 5.50
CA VAL A 83 -1.97 1.62 6.59
C VAL A 83 -2.54 0.21 6.38
N ALA A 84 -3.82 0.08 5.99
CA ALA A 84 -4.42 -1.21 5.68
C ALA A 84 -3.69 -1.92 4.54
N CYS A 85 -3.25 -1.18 3.51
CA CYS A 85 -2.42 -1.71 2.44
C CYS A 85 -1.08 -2.24 2.97
N HIS A 86 -0.38 -1.48 3.82
CA HIS A 86 0.87 -1.94 4.42
C HIS A 86 0.69 -3.23 5.22
N ASN A 87 -0.36 -3.33 6.03
CA ASN A 87 -0.70 -4.52 6.79
C ASN A 87 -1.03 -5.71 5.89
N MET A 88 -1.70 -5.47 4.76
CA MET A 88 -1.97 -6.49 3.76
C MET A 88 -0.67 -7.02 3.15
N LEU A 89 0.28 -6.14 2.80
CA LEU A 89 1.56 -6.55 2.22
C LEU A 89 2.39 -7.40 3.19
N THR A 90 2.47 -7.01 4.46
CA THR A 90 3.19 -7.78 5.48
C THR A 90 2.46 -9.07 5.86
N GLY A 91 1.12 -9.07 5.86
CA GLY A 91 0.31 -10.28 6.01
C GLY A 91 0.57 -11.28 4.89
N LEU A 92 0.59 -10.83 3.62
CA LEU A 92 0.91 -11.69 2.47
C LEU A 92 2.35 -12.22 2.53
N LEU A 93 3.31 -11.42 3.02
CA LEU A 93 4.67 -11.89 3.24
C LEU A 93 4.73 -12.95 4.36
N SER A 94 3.89 -12.84 5.39
CA SER A 94 3.85 -13.80 6.49
C SER A 94 3.32 -15.18 6.08
N GLU A 95 2.61 -15.29 4.95
CA GLU A 95 2.18 -16.58 4.39
C GLU A 95 3.36 -17.47 3.96
N ALA A 96 4.42 -16.82 3.46
CA ALA A 96 5.65 -17.43 2.97
C ALA A 96 6.85 -16.51 3.30
N PRO A 97 7.32 -16.48 4.57
CA PRO A 97 8.32 -15.53 5.05
C PRO A 97 9.72 -15.92 4.58
N ASN A 98 10.00 -15.70 3.29
CA ASN A 98 11.27 -15.99 2.65
C ASN A 98 11.66 -14.86 1.66
N LEU A 99 12.90 -14.89 1.19
CA LEU A 99 13.44 -13.86 0.30
C LEU A 99 12.73 -13.79 -1.06
N GLU A 100 12.26 -14.92 -1.58
CA GLU A 100 11.54 -15.00 -2.85
C GLU A 100 10.22 -14.21 -2.77
N SER A 101 9.39 -14.50 -1.77
CA SER A 101 8.13 -13.77 -1.54
C SER A 101 8.36 -12.29 -1.23
N LEU A 102 9.43 -11.94 -0.52
CA LEU A 102 9.79 -10.55 -0.28
C LEU A 102 10.12 -9.84 -1.60
N GLN A 103 10.95 -10.45 -2.45
CA GLN A 103 11.32 -9.90 -3.75
C GLN A 103 10.09 -9.73 -4.65
N ASP A 104 9.19 -10.72 -4.69
CA ASP A 104 7.95 -10.69 -5.45
C ASP A 104 7.09 -9.48 -5.07
N ILE A 105 6.96 -9.17 -3.77
CA ILE A 105 6.22 -8.00 -3.30
C ILE A 105 6.95 -6.70 -3.65
N LEU A 106 8.27 -6.65 -3.44
CA LEU A 106 9.09 -5.44 -3.64
C LEU A 106 9.10 -4.97 -5.10
N ILE A 107 9.05 -5.90 -6.07
CA ILE A 107 8.99 -5.52 -7.49
C ILE A 107 7.78 -4.61 -7.75
N HIS A 108 6.63 -4.89 -7.14
CA HIS A 108 5.41 -4.10 -7.32
C HIS A 108 5.41 -2.77 -6.58
N THR A 109 6.15 -2.64 -5.48
CA THR A 109 6.29 -1.35 -4.79
C THR A 109 7.34 -0.47 -5.46
N ASN A 110 8.42 -1.06 -5.98
CA ASN A 110 9.56 -0.36 -6.54
C ASN A 110 9.20 0.49 -7.77
N ILE A 111 8.26 0.04 -8.61
CA ILE A 111 7.82 0.80 -9.80
C ILE A 111 7.27 2.20 -9.47
N TRP A 112 6.85 2.44 -8.24
CA TRP A 112 6.25 3.71 -7.82
C TRP A 112 7.27 4.69 -7.24
N ILE A 113 8.50 4.26 -6.96
CA ILE A 113 9.56 5.12 -6.42
C ILE A 113 9.97 6.19 -7.44
N ASP A 114 9.83 5.89 -8.73
CA ASP A 114 10.12 6.82 -9.84
C ASP A 114 8.85 7.50 -10.41
N SER A 115 7.73 7.44 -9.69
CA SER A 115 6.51 8.14 -10.14
C SER A 115 6.77 9.65 -10.28
N PRO A 116 6.16 10.36 -11.26
CA PRO A 116 6.23 11.80 -11.35
C PRO A 116 5.53 12.51 -10.16
N LYS A 117 4.64 11.84 -9.44
CA LYS A 117 3.85 12.45 -8.35
C LYS A 117 4.47 12.21 -6.98
N ASN A 118 4.73 13.29 -6.25
CA ASN A 118 5.40 13.24 -4.95
C ASN A 118 4.72 12.30 -3.94
N TYR A 119 3.39 12.30 -3.91
CA TYR A 119 2.62 11.49 -2.94
C TYR A 119 2.65 9.99 -3.27
N GLU A 120 2.75 9.63 -4.56
CA GLU A 120 2.92 8.24 -5.00
C GLU A 120 4.30 7.73 -4.55
N ARG A 121 5.36 8.53 -4.79
CA ARG A 121 6.72 8.22 -4.33
C ARG A 121 6.80 8.08 -2.81
N GLU A 122 6.20 9.01 -2.06
CA GLU A 122 6.20 8.96 -0.59
C GLU A 122 5.58 7.65 -0.07
N ARG A 123 4.42 7.25 -0.60
CA ARG A 123 3.74 6.00 -0.20
C ARG A 123 4.55 4.78 -0.59
N ALA A 124 5.18 4.78 -1.77
CA ALA A 124 6.06 3.70 -2.21
C ALA A 124 7.26 3.50 -1.28
N ILE A 125 7.92 4.60 -0.89
CA ILE A 125 9.05 4.57 0.04
C ILE A 125 8.60 4.09 1.43
N ARG A 126 7.48 4.62 1.95
CA ARG A 126 6.94 4.20 3.26
C ARG A 126 6.52 2.74 3.27
N GLY A 127 5.84 2.26 2.23
CA GLY A 127 5.43 0.86 2.11
C GLY A 127 6.62 -0.08 1.99
N THR A 128 7.61 0.30 1.20
CA THR A 128 8.88 -0.45 1.08
C THR A 128 9.63 -0.50 2.41
N SER A 129 9.74 0.63 3.12
CA SER A 129 10.35 0.69 4.44
C SER A 129 9.61 -0.19 5.47
N HIS A 130 8.28 -0.20 5.42
CA HIS A 130 7.46 -1.03 6.29
C HIS A 130 7.68 -2.53 6.03
N LEU A 131 7.75 -2.93 4.75
CA LEU A 131 8.06 -4.30 4.34
C LEU A 131 9.46 -4.74 4.76
N LEU A 132 10.48 -3.91 4.50
CA LEU A 132 11.85 -4.23 4.87
C LEU A 132 12.03 -4.34 6.39
N LYS A 133 11.33 -3.48 7.15
CA LYS A 133 11.31 -3.59 8.62
C LYS A 133 10.70 -4.92 9.05
N PHE A 134 9.51 -5.26 8.56
CA PHE A 134 8.87 -6.54 8.86
C PHE A 134 9.79 -7.72 8.48
N ALA A 135 10.42 -7.67 7.31
CA ALA A 135 11.35 -8.70 6.88
C ALA A 135 12.55 -8.84 7.84
N SER A 136 13.14 -7.72 8.29
CA SER A 136 14.24 -7.75 9.25
C SER A 136 13.87 -8.36 10.61
N GLU A 137 12.59 -8.32 10.97
CA GLU A 137 12.07 -8.83 12.24
C GLU A 137 11.61 -10.29 12.16
N HIS A 138 11.29 -10.78 10.96
CA HIS A 138 10.57 -12.05 10.78
C HIS A 138 11.16 -13.04 9.77
N LEU A 139 12.11 -12.63 8.93
CA LEU A 139 12.80 -13.53 8.01
C LEU A 139 14.12 -14.01 8.63
N GLU A 140 14.39 -15.30 8.48
CA GLU A 140 15.72 -15.86 8.73
C GLU A 140 16.57 -15.62 7.48
N PHE A 141 17.50 -14.66 7.56
CA PHE A 141 18.52 -14.48 6.54
C PHE A 141 19.60 -15.52 6.80
N ASP A 142 19.77 -16.49 5.91
CA ASP A 142 20.79 -17.52 6.08
C ASP A 142 22.19 -16.88 6.03
N VAL A 143 22.81 -16.71 7.20
CA VAL A 143 24.15 -16.09 7.33
C VAL A 143 25.25 -17.03 6.83
N SER A 144 24.92 -18.29 6.52
CA SER A 144 25.91 -19.33 6.17
C SER A 144 26.60 -19.13 4.82
N GLU A 145 26.06 -18.28 3.94
CA GLU A 145 26.72 -17.92 2.67
C GLU A 145 27.85 -16.87 2.85
N SER A 146 27.96 -16.24 4.03
CA SER A 146 29.02 -15.26 4.35
C SER A 146 30.33 -15.87 4.88
N LEU A 147 30.41 -17.21 4.96
CA LEU A 147 31.59 -17.95 5.45
C LEU A 147 32.18 -18.94 4.42
N ARG A 148 31.90 -18.77 3.12
CA ARG A 148 32.57 -19.51 2.04
C ARG A 148 33.46 -18.62 1.17
#